data_AF-A0A7J3FD78-F1
#
_entry.id   AF-A0A7J3FD78-F1
#
_cell.length_a   1.000
_cell.length_b   1.000
_cell.length_c   1.000
_cell.angle_alpha   90.00
_cell.angle_beta   90.00
_cell.angle_gamma   90.00
#
_symmetry.space_group_name_H-M   'P 1'
#
loop_
_entity.id
_entity.type
_entity.pdbx_description
1 polymer ?
#
loop_
_entity_poly.entity_id
_entity_poly.type
_entity_poly.pdbx_seq_one_letter_code
_entity_poly.pdbx_strand_id
1 'polypeptide(L)'
;MPLRRYLWPHARGTTPTIPVGKFSMEWLEGLLPREFLPRFSPGRRSPLCLTCRGRGFCGRVSCPLLLRAQSLIRVSRLVNSNLIQGSSPPAVFVGRIGYPKVWVGPMVPPVSGDTTIMDSPELWLEQSLESLIQHRCLLVRGRRRSEVTGMDRSIRGLQELAMSAGPVEAEMVLEKVPRVSLSLSEDAQPFGPSAPLRSLRLNVPRVDPRLEKAHNDTDLPASEAVCWLYRRGVPVSAIQRSFSLGTFGVGRRRRL
;
A
#
# COMPACT_ATOMS: atom_id res chain seq x y z
N MET A 1 -0.45 52.43 -1.24
CA MET A 1 0.49 51.89 -2.26
C MET A 1 0.42 50.36 -2.22
N PRO A 2 0.39 49.66 -3.36
CA PRO A 2 -0.53 48.55 -3.54
C PRO A 2 0.10 47.15 -3.48
N LEU A 3 -0.74 46.21 -3.05
CA LEU A 3 -0.59 44.75 -3.11
C LEU A 3 -0.31 44.29 -4.56
N ARG A 4 0.89 43.76 -4.83
CA ARG A 4 1.18 43.06 -6.08
C ARG A 4 0.64 41.63 -6.02
N ARG A 5 -0.51 41.40 -6.64
CA ARG A 5 -0.96 40.09 -7.14
C ARG A 5 0.08 39.58 -8.14
N TYR A 6 0.84 38.54 -7.79
CA TYR A 6 1.61 37.77 -8.76
C TYR A 6 0.68 36.73 -9.39
N LEU A 7 0.22 37.06 -10.60
CA LEU A 7 -0.42 36.14 -11.53
C LEU A 7 0.62 35.10 -11.98
N TRP A 8 0.34 33.82 -11.75
CA TRP A 8 1.17 32.72 -12.25
C TRP A 8 0.91 32.55 -13.76
N PRO A 9 1.91 32.63 -14.65
CA PRO A 9 1.71 32.36 -16.06
C PRO A 9 1.45 30.87 -16.27
N HIS A 10 0.39 30.53 -17.00
CA HIS A 10 0.17 29.20 -17.56
C HIS A 10 1.30 28.84 -18.53
N ALA A 11 2.34 28.19 -18.02
CA ALA A 11 3.38 27.60 -18.85
C ALA A 11 2.89 26.25 -19.39
N ARG A 12 2.31 26.28 -20.60
CA ARG A 12 2.28 25.11 -21.50
C ARG A 12 3.73 24.79 -21.86
N GLY A 13 4.26 23.69 -21.32
CA GLY A 13 5.63 23.26 -21.55
C GLY A 13 5.73 21.74 -21.42
N THR A 14 6.13 21.11 -22.51
CA THR A 14 6.53 19.71 -22.67
C THR A 14 7.13 19.10 -21.40
N THR A 15 6.55 17.98 -20.93
CA THR A 15 7.12 17.18 -19.85
C THR A 15 8.55 16.76 -20.21
N PRO A 16 9.58 17.19 -19.45
CA PRO A 16 10.93 16.75 -19.73
C PRO A 16 11.04 15.26 -19.43
N THR A 17 11.35 14.47 -20.46
CA THR A 17 11.77 13.06 -20.30
C THR A 17 13.14 13.05 -19.65
N ILE A 18 13.17 12.99 -18.32
CA ILE A 18 14.40 12.83 -17.56
C ILE A 18 14.83 11.35 -17.70
N PRO A 19 16.06 11.07 -18.19
CA PRO A 19 16.52 9.70 -18.40
C PRO A 19 16.51 8.91 -17.09
N VAL A 20 16.20 7.61 -17.21
CA VAL A 20 16.22 6.63 -16.11
C VAL A 20 17.69 6.30 -15.76
N GLY A 21 18.45 7.32 -15.36
CA GLY A 21 19.79 7.17 -14.82
C GLY A 21 19.74 6.76 -13.36
N LYS A 22 20.67 5.89 -12.94
CA LYS A 22 20.84 5.43 -11.55
C LYS A 22 20.86 6.62 -10.59
N PHE A 23 19.81 6.75 -9.77
CA PHE A 23 19.77 7.69 -8.66
C PHE A 23 20.74 7.21 -7.58
N SER A 24 21.96 7.74 -7.57
CA SER A 24 22.92 7.55 -6.47
C SER A 24 22.60 8.54 -5.34
N MET A 25 22.25 8.02 -4.16
CA MET A 25 22.10 8.77 -2.92
C MET A 25 23.23 8.37 -1.97
N GLU A 26 24.49 8.62 -2.38
CA GLU A 26 25.71 8.27 -1.63
C GLU A 26 25.68 8.64 -0.14
N TRP A 27 24.97 9.71 0.24
CA TRP A 27 24.82 10.12 1.65
C TRP A 27 24.01 9.11 2.50
N LEU A 28 23.16 8.27 1.88
CA LEU A 28 22.51 7.14 2.58
C LEU A 28 23.50 6.00 2.86
N GLU A 29 24.57 5.84 2.06
CA GLU A 29 25.62 4.85 2.33
C GLU A 29 26.40 5.20 3.61
N GLY A 30 26.57 6.50 3.91
CA GLY A 30 27.19 6.97 5.15
C GLY A 30 26.34 6.72 6.41
N LEU A 31 25.06 6.39 6.26
CA LEU A 31 24.16 6.09 7.37
C LEU A 31 23.91 4.58 7.53
N LEU A 32 24.29 3.74 6.55
CA LEU A 32 23.84 2.33 6.45
C LEU A 32 24.78 1.39 5.68
N PRO A 33 24.92 0.11 6.10
CA PRO A 33 25.59 -0.92 5.31
C PRO A 33 24.94 -1.14 3.93
N ARG A 34 25.76 -1.37 2.89
CA ARG A 34 25.31 -1.49 1.49
C ARG A 34 24.23 -2.57 1.25
N GLU A 35 24.23 -3.61 2.06
CA GLU A 35 23.27 -4.71 2.03
C GLU A 35 21.82 -4.31 2.38
N PHE A 36 21.64 -3.20 3.11
CA PHE A 36 20.32 -2.70 3.54
C PHE A 36 19.84 -1.48 2.75
N LEU A 37 20.58 -1.05 1.72
CA LEU A 37 20.20 0.11 0.94
C LEU A 37 18.91 -0.19 0.13
N PRO A 38 17.84 0.60 0.32
CA PRO A 38 16.59 0.37 -0.37
C PRO A 38 16.77 0.58 -1.87
N ARG A 39 16.19 -0.31 -2.68
CA ARG A 39 16.18 -0.10 -4.14
C ARG A 39 15.28 1.09 -4.48
N PHE A 40 15.83 2.01 -5.25
CA PHE A 40 15.12 3.21 -5.66
C PHE A 40 14.24 2.94 -6.89
N SER A 41 12.99 3.41 -6.87
CA SER A 41 12.09 3.37 -8.04
C SER A 41 11.50 4.76 -8.33
N PRO A 42 11.53 5.23 -9.59
CA PRO A 42 11.07 6.57 -9.94
C PRO A 42 9.52 6.64 -10.03
N GLY A 43 8.89 7.48 -9.20
CA GLY A 43 7.45 7.82 -9.28
C GLY A 43 7.18 9.18 -9.94
N ARG A 44 5.92 9.68 -9.91
CA ARG A 44 5.61 11.09 -10.22
C ARG A 44 6.29 11.96 -9.16
N ARG A 45 7.16 12.85 -9.63
CA ARG A 45 8.11 13.62 -8.81
C ARG A 45 7.63 15.06 -8.69
N SER A 46 7.70 15.67 -7.50
CA SER A 46 7.97 17.11 -7.46
C SER A 46 9.44 17.34 -7.78
N PRO A 47 9.77 18.36 -8.61
CA PRO A 47 11.16 18.70 -8.90
C PRO A 47 11.91 19.11 -7.63
N LEU A 48 11.20 19.68 -6.64
CA LEU A 48 11.77 20.14 -5.38
C LEU A 48 12.35 18.99 -4.53
N CYS A 49 11.66 17.84 -4.42
CA CYS A 49 12.15 16.72 -3.61
C CYS A 49 13.43 16.09 -4.17
N LEU A 50 13.59 16.06 -5.50
CA LEU A 50 14.78 15.54 -6.18
C LEU A 50 16.01 16.44 -6.00
N THR A 51 15.79 17.75 -5.93
CA THR A 51 16.83 18.74 -5.64
C THR A 51 17.17 18.74 -4.16
N CYS A 52 16.15 18.70 -3.30
CA CYS A 52 16.29 18.70 -1.85
C CYS A 52 17.01 17.45 -1.34
N ARG A 53 16.66 16.25 -1.84
CA ARG A 53 17.26 14.96 -1.41
C ARG A 53 17.32 14.75 0.12
N GLY A 54 16.41 15.37 0.87
CA GLY A 54 16.40 15.31 2.33
C GLY A 54 17.24 16.38 3.04
N ARG A 55 17.82 17.36 2.34
CA ARG A 55 18.64 18.44 2.91
C ARG A 55 17.83 19.58 3.57
N GLY A 56 16.50 19.49 3.58
CA GLY A 56 15.64 20.49 4.23
C GLY A 56 15.32 21.75 3.42
N PHE A 57 15.69 21.83 2.14
CA PHE A 57 15.39 22.99 1.27
C PHE A 57 13.90 23.28 1.08
N CYS A 58 13.03 22.33 1.44
CA CYS A 58 11.57 22.51 1.36
C CYS A 58 10.96 23.20 2.59
N GLY A 59 11.75 23.53 3.62
CA GLY A 59 11.28 24.21 4.84
C GLY A 59 10.31 23.40 5.70
N ARG A 60 10.13 22.10 5.41
CA ARG A 60 9.26 21.22 6.21
C ARG A 60 9.95 20.82 7.51
N VAL A 61 9.18 20.83 8.61
CA VAL A 61 9.64 20.41 9.95
C VAL A 61 10.16 18.96 9.95
N SER A 62 9.54 18.08 9.17
CA SER A 62 10.00 16.71 8.98
C SER A 62 9.94 16.31 7.51
N CYS A 63 10.98 15.59 7.05
CA CYS A 63 11.08 15.12 5.67
C CYS A 63 10.46 13.71 5.55
N PRO A 64 9.33 13.54 4.84
CA PRO A 64 8.69 12.23 4.70
C PRO A 64 9.59 11.19 4.01
N LEU A 65 10.52 11.64 3.16
CA LEU A 65 11.50 10.76 2.52
C LEU A 65 12.47 10.15 3.53
N LEU A 66 13.00 10.96 4.44
CA LEU A 66 13.91 10.49 5.49
C LEU A 66 13.20 9.55 6.45
N LEU A 67 11.99 9.93 6.89
CA LEU A 67 11.16 9.08 7.76
C LEU A 67 10.86 7.72 7.12
N ARG A 68 10.51 7.70 5.83
CA ARG A 68 10.30 6.45 5.07
C ARG A 68 11.58 5.61 5.01
N ALA A 69 12.72 6.22 4.69
CA ALA A 69 14.00 5.51 4.64
C ALA A 69 14.33 4.89 6.00
N GLN A 70 14.28 5.68 7.07
CA GLN A 70 14.51 5.24 8.46
C GLN A 70 13.60 4.08 8.86
N SER A 71 12.29 4.20 8.60
CA SER A 71 11.32 3.15 8.89
C SER A 71 11.63 1.86 8.15
N LEU A 72 11.96 1.97 6.86
CA LEU A 72 12.28 0.81 6.02
C LEU A 72 13.54 0.05 6.47
N ILE A 73 14.54 0.75 7.01
CA ILE A 73 15.75 0.13 7.57
C ILE A 73 15.42 -0.62 8.86
N ARG A 74 14.58 -0.03 9.73
CA ARG A 74 14.12 -0.70 10.94
C ARG A 74 13.42 -2.01 10.57
N VAL A 75 12.54 -1.96 9.58
CA VAL A 75 11.81 -3.15 9.09
C VAL A 75 12.74 -4.18 8.45
N SER A 76 13.76 -3.77 7.69
CA SER A 76 14.70 -4.73 7.08
C SER A 76 15.49 -5.54 8.11
N ARG A 77 15.73 -4.99 9.31
CA ARG A 77 16.37 -5.70 10.42
C ARG A 77 15.43 -6.70 11.09
N LEU A 78 14.13 -6.43 11.09
CA LEU A 78 13.10 -7.32 11.64
C LEU A 78 12.75 -8.46 10.68
N VAL A 79 12.84 -8.21 9.37
CA VAL A 79 12.42 -9.16 8.34
C VAL A 79 13.64 -9.75 7.63
N ASN A 80 14.18 -10.83 8.19
CA ASN A 80 15.34 -11.55 7.67
C ASN A 80 15.00 -12.94 7.10
N SER A 81 13.73 -13.36 7.16
CA SER A 81 13.25 -14.66 6.69
C SER A 81 12.29 -14.51 5.50
N ASN A 82 11.98 -15.63 4.86
CA ASN A 82 10.93 -15.73 3.84
C ASN A 82 9.58 -16.19 4.43
N LEU A 83 9.49 -16.45 5.73
CA LEU A 83 8.26 -16.79 6.45
C LEU A 83 7.84 -15.61 7.29
N ILE A 84 6.69 -15.01 6.97
CA ILE A 84 6.12 -13.90 7.73
C ILE A 84 4.86 -14.39 8.44
N GLN A 85 4.82 -14.22 9.75
CA GLN A 85 3.69 -14.56 10.60
C GLN A 85 3.30 -13.34 11.43
N GLY A 86 2.01 -13.10 11.55
CA GLY A 86 1.47 -12.03 12.38
C GLY A 86 -0.01 -11.81 12.19
N SER A 87 -0.54 -10.81 12.87
CA SER A 87 -1.91 -10.36 12.74
C SER A 87 -1.99 -9.37 11.60
N SER A 88 -2.37 -9.85 10.42
CA SER A 88 -2.62 -8.99 9.28
C SER A 88 -3.83 -8.11 9.59
N PRO A 89 -3.75 -6.77 9.44
CA PRO A 89 -4.97 -6.00 9.25
C PRO A 89 -5.72 -6.54 8.03
N PRO A 90 -6.98 -6.13 7.78
CA PRO A 90 -7.75 -6.49 6.57
C PRO A 90 -7.18 -5.85 5.28
N ALA A 91 -5.85 -5.80 5.18
CA ALA A 91 -5.06 -5.02 4.26
C ALA A 91 -4.58 -5.88 3.09
N VAL A 92 -4.99 -5.46 1.91
CA VAL A 92 -4.66 -6.10 0.64
C VAL A 92 -4.13 -5.04 -0.32
N PHE A 93 -3.31 -5.43 -1.27
CA PHE A 93 -2.87 -4.53 -2.33
C PHE A 93 -3.25 -5.06 -3.71
N VAL A 94 -3.61 -4.15 -4.60
CA VAL A 94 -3.84 -4.40 -6.03
C VAL A 94 -2.97 -3.43 -6.83
N GLY A 95 -2.15 -3.98 -7.72
CA GLY A 95 -1.15 -3.24 -8.47
C GLY A 95 -1.73 -2.66 -9.76
N ARG A 96 -1.33 -1.42 -10.09
CA ARG A 96 -1.76 -0.72 -11.32
C ARG A 96 -0.99 -1.08 -12.59
N ILE A 97 0.06 -1.89 -12.50
CA ILE A 97 1.00 -2.17 -13.61
C ILE A 97 0.81 -3.60 -14.09
N GLY A 98 0.71 -3.78 -15.40
CA GLY A 98 0.68 -5.10 -16.05
C GLY A 98 -0.69 -5.58 -16.51
N TYR A 99 -1.70 -4.71 -16.55
CA TYR A 99 -3.05 -5.05 -17.03
C TYR A 99 -3.00 -5.81 -18.38
N PRO A 100 -3.76 -6.91 -18.54
CA PRO A 100 -4.79 -7.45 -17.64
C PRO A 100 -4.27 -8.38 -16.52
N LYS A 101 -2.94 -8.56 -16.38
CA LYS A 101 -2.32 -9.39 -15.32
C LYS A 101 -1.63 -8.53 -14.26
N VAL A 102 -2.34 -8.24 -13.19
CA VAL A 102 -1.91 -7.32 -12.12
C VAL A 102 -1.27 -8.07 -10.96
N TRP A 103 -0.46 -7.35 -10.19
CA TRP A 103 0.06 -7.86 -8.92
C TRP A 103 -0.98 -7.70 -7.82
N VAL A 104 -1.22 -8.76 -7.06
CA VAL A 104 -2.14 -8.76 -5.92
C VAL A 104 -1.55 -9.53 -4.75
N GLY A 105 -2.02 -9.25 -3.55
CA GLY A 105 -1.71 -10.06 -2.38
C GLY A 105 -1.95 -9.38 -1.04
N PRO A 106 -1.66 -10.09 0.06
CA PRO A 106 -1.90 -9.62 1.41
C PRO A 106 -0.78 -8.68 1.86
N MET A 107 -1.07 -7.93 2.93
CA MET A 107 -0.10 -7.07 3.60
C MET A 107 0.02 -7.50 5.06
N VAL A 108 0.99 -8.36 5.35
CA VAL A 108 1.15 -9.02 6.66
C VAL A 108 2.34 -8.40 7.40
N PRO A 109 2.16 -7.89 8.63
CA PRO A 109 3.27 -7.43 9.44
C PRO A 109 3.87 -8.59 10.26
N PRO A 110 5.16 -8.54 10.64
CA PRO A 110 5.80 -9.53 11.51
C PRO A 110 5.49 -9.26 13.00
N VAL A 111 4.24 -8.90 13.32
CA VAL A 111 3.77 -8.66 14.69
C VAL A 111 2.36 -9.22 14.87
N SER A 112 2.05 -9.67 16.08
CA SER A 112 0.72 -10.17 16.45
C SER A 112 0.00 -9.18 17.38
N GLY A 113 -1.32 -9.23 17.38
CA GLY A 113 -2.19 -8.38 18.21
C GLY A 113 -3.10 -7.48 17.38
N ASP A 114 -3.53 -6.37 17.96
CA ASP A 114 -4.39 -5.41 17.26
C ASP A 114 -3.58 -4.56 16.27
N THR A 115 -3.69 -4.89 14.99
CA THR A 115 -3.05 -4.17 13.88
C THR A 115 -4.03 -3.31 13.09
N THR A 116 -5.25 -3.09 13.59
CA THR A 116 -6.31 -2.32 12.91
C THR A 116 -5.83 -0.93 12.51
N ILE A 117 -5.05 -0.28 13.38
CA ILE A 117 -4.47 1.05 13.14
C ILE A 117 -3.52 1.09 11.94
N MET A 118 -2.99 -0.04 11.46
CA MET A 118 -2.02 -0.06 10.35
C MET A 118 -2.66 0.10 8.95
N ASP A 119 -3.97 -0.13 8.82
CA ASP A 119 -4.71 -0.05 7.54
C ASP A 119 -6.11 0.56 7.69
N SER A 120 -6.30 1.43 8.70
CA SER A 120 -7.56 2.16 8.91
C SER A 120 -7.31 3.67 8.83
N PRO A 121 -7.36 4.27 7.63
CA PRO A 121 -7.25 5.72 7.43
C PRO A 121 -8.16 6.56 8.32
N GLU A 122 -9.34 6.03 8.65
CA GLU A 122 -10.31 6.66 9.55
C GLU A 122 -9.74 6.91 10.96
N LEU A 123 -8.77 6.08 11.40
CA LEU A 123 -8.11 6.20 12.72
C LEU A 123 -6.80 7.00 12.67
N TRP A 124 -6.32 7.40 11.48
CA TRP A 124 -5.01 8.03 11.32
C TRP A 124 -4.99 9.53 11.64
N LEU A 125 -6.16 10.18 11.72
CA LEU A 125 -6.26 11.62 11.96
C LEU A 125 -5.61 12.05 13.28
N GLU A 126 -5.62 11.16 14.27
CA GLU A 126 -5.03 11.39 15.60
C GLU A 126 -3.57 10.91 15.71
N GLN A 127 -3.00 10.36 14.63
CA GLN A 127 -1.66 9.78 14.62
C GLN A 127 -0.61 10.76 14.07
N SER A 128 0.61 10.67 14.60
CA SER A 128 1.75 11.39 14.02
C SER A 128 2.13 10.81 12.65
N LEU A 129 2.68 11.67 11.78
CA LEU A 129 3.17 11.23 10.46
C LEU A 129 4.24 10.13 10.57
N GLU A 130 5.09 10.19 11.60
CA GLU A 130 6.11 9.16 11.87
C GLU A 130 5.46 7.81 12.19
N SER A 131 4.48 7.80 13.11
CA SER A 131 3.70 6.60 13.48
C SER A 131 3.05 5.98 12.25
N LEU A 132 2.39 6.80 11.42
CA LEU A 132 1.75 6.34 10.18
C LEU A 132 2.76 5.71 9.21
N ILE A 133 3.90 6.36 8.98
CA ILE A 133 4.94 5.81 8.09
C ILE A 133 5.47 4.49 8.64
N GLN A 134 5.70 4.40 9.96
CA GLN A 134 6.16 3.18 10.61
C GLN A 134 5.15 2.04 10.45
N HIS A 135 3.87 2.28 10.76
CA HIS A 135 2.79 1.31 10.57
C HIS A 135 2.73 0.78 9.15
N ARG A 136 2.74 1.69 8.15
CA ARG A 136 2.65 1.31 6.73
C ARG A 136 3.91 0.60 6.22
N CYS A 137 5.09 0.95 6.72
CA CYS A 137 6.33 0.30 6.33
C CYS A 137 6.51 -1.10 6.95
N LEU A 138 5.89 -1.39 8.09
CA LEU A 138 5.91 -2.73 8.71
C LEU A 138 5.14 -3.78 7.92
N LEU A 139 4.19 -3.35 7.09
CA LEU A 139 3.35 -4.25 6.29
C LEU A 139 4.13 -4.86 5.12
N VAL A 140 4.51 -6.13 5.26
CA VAL A 140 5.22 -6.89 4.23
C VAL A 140 4.22 -7.35 3.16
N ARG A 141 4.53 -7.07 1.90
CA ARG A 141 3.67 -7.40 0.75
C ARG A 141 4.12 -8.69 0.07
N GLY A 142 3.29 -9.72 0.13
CA GLY A 142 3.44 -10.90 -0.72
C GLY A 142 2.76 -10.66 -2.06
N ARG A 143 3.51 -10.72 -3.17
CA ARG A 143 2.99 -10.37 -4.50
C ARG A 143 2.81 -11.60 -5.37
N ARG A 144 1.62 -11.79 -5.93
CA ARG A 144 1.31 -12.79 -6.96
C ARG A 144 0.73 -12.11 -8.18
N ARG A 145 1.06 -12.60 -9.39
CA ARG A 145 0.35 -12.14 -10.60
C ARG A 145 -0.97 -12.89 -10.72
N SER A 146 -2.05 -12.14 -10.87
CA SER A 146 -3.37 -12.67 -11.19
C SER A 146 -3.95 -11.94 -12.38
N GLU A 147 -4.75 -12.65 -13.16
CA GLU A 147 -5.57 -12.05 -14.21
C GLU A 147 -6.80 -11.40 -13.58
N VAL A 148 -7.18 -10.21 -14.05
CA VAL A 148 -8.27 -9.42 -13.45
C VAL A 148 -9.63 -10.13 -13.48
N THR A 149 -9.84 -11.06 -14.43
CA THR A 149 -11.05 -11.88 -14.53
C THR A 149 -10.96 -13.20 -13.77
N GLY A 150 -9.76 -13.59 -13.33
CA GLY A 150 -9.48 -14.87 -12.69
C GLY A 150 -9.75 -14.83 -11.18
N MET A 151 -10.93 -15.28 -10.78
CA MET A 151 -11.32 -15.41 -9.36
C MET A 151 -10.92 -16.78 -8.80
N ASP A 152 -9.61 -17.00 -8.68
CA ASP A 152 -9.05 -18.26 -8.15
C ASP A 152 -9.15 -18.38 -6.62
N ARG A 153 -8.73 -19.52 -6.06
CA ARG A 153 -8.76 -19.77 -4.61
C ARG A 153 -7.96 -18.73 -3.80
N SER A 154 -6.86 -18.21 -4.35
CA SER A 154 -6.08 -17.19 -3.64
C SER A 154 -6.78 -15.84 -3.63
N ILE A 155 -7.43 -15.45 -4.73
CA ILE A 155 -8.26 -14.24 -4.76
C ILE A 155 -9.40 -14.33 -3.75
N ARG A 156 -10.07 -15.50 -3.65
CA ARG A 156 -11.13 -15.71 -2.65
C ARG A 156 -10.62 -15.52 -1.21
N GLY A 157 -9.46 -16.09 -0.88
CA GLY A 157 -8.83 -15.87 0.43
C GLY A 157 -8.48 -14.39 0.68
N LEU A 158 -8.07 -13.65 -0.35
CA LEU A 158 -7.85 -12.19 -0.23
C LEU A 158 -9.17 -11.42 -0.07
N GLN A 159 -10.25 -11.85 -0.74
CA GLN A 159 -11.58 -11.26 -0.60
C GLN A 159 -12.10 -11.45 0.84
N GLU A 160 -11.96 -12.65 1.39
CA GLU A 160 -12.29 -12.95 2.79
C GLU A 160 -11.48 -12.07 3.76
N LEU A 161 -10.17 -11.92 3.55
CA LEU A 161 -9.31 -11.03 4.34
C LEU A 161 -9.77 -9.58 4.25
N ALA A 162 -10.04 -9.07 3.04
CA ALA A 162 -10.43 -7.68 2.82
C ALA A 162 -11.78 -7.33 3.47
N MET A 163 -12.70 -8.31 3.50
CA MET A 163 -14.00 -8.17 4.15
C MET A 163 -13.96 -8.45 5.66
N SER A 164 -12.82 -8.83 6.23
CA SER A 164 -12.72 -9.11 7.65
C SER A 164 -13.06 -7.89 8.51
N ALA A 165 -13.73 -8.13 9.63
CA ALA A 165 -14.14 -7.10 10.58
C ALA A 165 -12.96 -6.59 11.44
N GLY A 166 -11.82 -7.27 11.45
CA GLY A 166 -10.66 -6.94 12.28
C GLY A 166 -9.37 -7.62 11.81
N PRO A 167 -8.32 -7.60 12.65
CA PRO A 167 -7.06 -8.28 12.37
C PRO A 167 -7.26 -9.80 12.24
N VAL A 168 -6.53 -10.39 11.30
CA VAL A 168 -6.60 -11.80 10.92
C VAL A 168 -5.23 -12.43 11.12
N GLU A 169 -5.18 -13.59 11.77
CA GLU A 169 -3.95 -14.36 11.85
C GLU A 169 -3.56 -14.84 10.45
N ALA A 170 -2.36 -14.43 10.01
CA ALA A 170 -1.87 -14.69 8.68
C ALA A 170 -0.47 -15.27 8.73
N GLU A 171 -0.28 -16.34 7.97
CA GLU A 171 1.02 -16.91 7.67
C GLU A 171 1.27 -16.82 6.17
N MET A 172 2.38 -16.17 5.82
CA MET A 172 2.77 -15.92 4.44
C MET A 172 4.16 -16.47 4.19
N VAL A 173 4.27 -17.38 3.22
CA VAL A 173 5.55 -17.90 2.73
C VAL A 173 5.89 -17.21 1.42
N LEU A 174 7.08 -16.63 1.37
CA LEU A 174 7.63 -15.91 0.24
C LEU A 174 8.65 -16.78 -0.51
N GLU A 175 8.81 -16.55 -1.81
CA GLU A 175 9.83 -17.25 -2.61
C GLU A 175 11.27 -16.85 -2.22
N LYS A 176 11.42 -15.65 -1.63
CA LYS A 176 12.69 -15.09 -1.20
C LYS A 176 12.47 -14.06 -0.11
N VAL A 177 13.53 -13.74 0.64
CA VAL A 177 13.52 -12.67 1.64
C VAL A 177 13.05 -11.37 0.98
N PRO A 178 12.04 -10.68 1.55
CA PRO A 178 11.46 -9.50 0.95
C PRO A 178 12.45 -8.36 0.93
N ARG A 179 12.47 -7.65 -0.21
CA ARG A 179 13.39 -6.54 -0.41
C ARG A 179 12.70 -5.23 -0.14
N VAL A 180 13.47 -4.34 0.45
CA VAL A 180 13.07 -2.97 0.72
C VAL A 180 13.25 -2.12 -0.53
N SER A 181 12.24 -1.32 -0.86
CA SER A 181 12.31 -0.36 -1.95
C SER A 181 11.81 1.00 -1.49
N LEU A 182 12.62 2.04 -1.66
CA LEU A 182 12.25 3.41 -1.36
C LEU A 182 11.73 4.05 -2.64
N SER A 183 10.44 4.41 -2.64
CA SER A 183 9.83 5.11 -3.76
C SER A 183 9.74 6.61 -3.48
N LEU A 184 10.21 7.42 -4.43
CA LEU A 184 9.95 8.86 -4.45
C LEU A 184 8.67 9.11 -5.23
N SER A 185 7.55 9.00 -4.53
CA SER A 185 6.25 9.40 -5.05
C SER A 185 5.54 10.20 -3.97
N GLU A 186 5.00 11.33 -4.38
CA GLU A 186 4.13 12.15 -3.52
C GLU A 186 2.75 11.50 -3.39
N ASP A 187 2.27 10.89 -4.47
CA ASP A 187 0.92 10.30 -4.53
C ASP A 187 0.84 8.87 -3.96
N ALA A 188 1.98 8.26 -3.61
CA ALA A 188 2.00 6.88 -3.14
C ALA A 188 2.06 6.82 -1.61
N GLN A 189 1.21 5.96 -1.05
CA GLN A 189 1.32 5.56 0.35
C GLN A 189 2.71 4.94 0.60
N PRO A 190 3.26 5.09 1.82
CA PRO A 190 4.44 4.33 2.21
C PRO A 190 4.14 2.84 2.07
N PHE A 191 5.08 2.08 1.50
CA PHE A 191 4.96 0.64 1.34
C PHE A 191 6.08 -0.04 2.11
N GLY A 192 5.75 -1.16 2.75
CA GLY A 192 6.76 -2.05 3.31
C GLY A 192 7.48 -2.90 2.26
N PRO A 193 8.40 -3.76 2.73
CA PRO A 193 9.16 -4.70 1.92
C PRO A 193 8.24 -5.61 1.08
N SER A 194 8.76 -6.14 -0.02
CA SER A 194 7.95 -7.06 -0.85
C SER A 194 8.75 -8.19 -1.48
N ALA A 195 8.09 -9.33 -1.64
CA ALA A 195 8.61 -10.47 -2.40
C ALA A 195 7.47 -11.22 -3.12
N PRO A 196 7.79 -12.09 -4.09
CA PRO A 196 6.82 -13.01 -4.66
C PRO A 196 6.23 -13.95 -3.59
N LEU A 197 4.91 -14.14 -3.65
CA LEU A 197 4.14 -14.97 -2.73
C LEU A 197 4.13 -16.42 -3.19
N ARG A 198 4.58 -17.35 -2.32
CA ARG A 198 4.52 -18.80 -2.57
C ARG A 198 3.25 -19.40 -2.00
N SER A 199 2.92 -19.11 -0.74
CA SER A 199 1.68 -19.59 -0.12
C SER A 199 1.18 -18.62 0.94
N LEU A 200 -0.13 -18.64 1.18
CA LEU A 200 -0.82 -17.83 2.16
C LEU A 200 -1.80 -18.72 2.93
N ARG A 201 -1.73 -18.67 4.26
CA ARG A 201 -2.72 -19.24 5.16
C ARG A 201 -3.32 -18.10 5.96
N LEU A 202 -4.65 -18.06 6.00
CA LEU A 202 -5.41 -17.07 6.72
C LEU A 202 -6.36 -17.81 7.65
N ASN A 203 -6.47 -17.35 8.89
CA ASN A 203 -7.49 -17.78 9.81
C ASN A 203 -8.40 -16.59 10.10
N VAL A 204 -9.44 -16.41 9.25
CA VAL A 204 -10.36 -15.28 9.34
C VAL A 204 -11.48 -15.64 10.33
N PRO A 205 -11.50 -15.05 11.54
CA PRO A 205 -12.49 -15.43 12.54
C PRO A 205 -13.87 -14.86 12.21
N ARG A 206 -13.92 -13.67 11.58
CA ARG A 206 -15.17 -12.96 11.30
C ARG A 206 -15.05 -12.03 10.09
N VAL A 207 -16.08 -12.07 9.25
CA VAL A 207 -16.31 -11.15 8.13
C VAL A 207 -17.38 -10.13 8.54
N ASP A 208 -17.30 -8.89 8.03
CA ASP A 208 -18.38 -7.91 8.22
C ASP A 208 -19.64 -8.40 7.46
N PRO A 209 -20.77 -8.64 8.15
CA PRO A 209 -21.97 -9.19 7.51
C PRO A 209 -22.54 -8.30 6.40
N ARG A 210 -22.28 -6.99 6.45
CA ARG A 210 -22.71 -6.04 5.41
C ARG A 210 -21.91 -6.26 4.13
N LEU A 211 -20.59 -6.43 4.26
CA LEU A 211 -19.68 -6.70 3.15
C LEU A 211 -19.94 -8.09 2.56
N GLU A 212 -20.10 -9.09 3.42
CA GLU A 212 -20.46 -10.45 3.01
C GLU A 212 -21.79 -10.49 2.25
N LYS A 213 -22.81 -9.77 2.75
CA LYS A 213 -24.10 -9.66 2.06
C LYS A 213 -23.96 -9.06 0.66
N ALA A 214 -23.22 -7.97 0.53
CA ALA A 214 -22.96 -7.34 -0.77
C ALA A 214 -22.09 -8.21 -1.70
N HIS A 215 -21.23 -9.06 -1.14
CA HIS A 215 -20.43 -10.02 -1.90
C HIS A 215 -21.26 -11.17 -2.44
N ASN A 216 -22.18 -11.70 -1.63
CA ASN A 216 -23.00 -12.85 -2.01
C ASN A 216 -24.13 -12.46 -2.98
N ASP A 217 -24.52 -11.18 -3.03
CA ASP A 217 -25.45 -10.67 -4.03
C ASP A 217 -24.76 -10.52 -5.40
N THR A 218 -24.99 -11.50 -6.28
CA THR A 218 -24.40 -11.55 -7.62
C THR A 218 -25.18 -10.77 -8.67
N ASP A 219 -26.30 -10.14 -8.30
CA ASP A 219 -27.14 -9.34 -9.20
C ASP A 219 -27.03 -7.84 -8.91
N LEU A 220 -26.59 -7.47 -7.71
CA LEU A 220 -26.34 -6.10 -7.29
C LEU A 220 -25.21 -5.43 -8.10
N PRO A 221 -25.47 -4.30 -8.78
CA PRO A 221 -24.43 -3.51 -9.43
C PRO A 221 -23.41 -2.99 -8.41
N ALA A 222 -22.13 -2.95 -8.81
CA ALA A 222 -21.06 -2.57 -7.88
C ALA A 222 -21.20 -1.12 -7.37
N SER A 223 -21.74 -0.22 -8.20
CA SER A 223 -22.05 1.17 -7.82
C SER A 223 -23.11 1.24 -6.71
N GLU A 224 -24.15 0.41 -6.81
CA GLU A 224 -25.21 0.33 -5.82
C GLU A 224 -24.72 -0.33 -4.53
N ALA A 225 -23.93 -1.40 -4.63
CA ALA A 225 -23.29 -2.02 -3.47
C ALA A 225 -22.45 -1.01 -2.68
N VAL A 226 -21.60 -0.22 -3.36
CA VAL A 226 -20.78 0.83 -2.73
C VAL A 226 -21.66 1.86 -2.02
N CYS A 227 -22.70 2.36 -2.68
CA CYS A 227 -23.61 3.34 -2.08
C CYS A 227 -24.37 2.75 -0.87
N TRP A 228 -24.82 1.50 -0.98
CA TRP A 228 -25.54 0.79 0.07
C TRP A 228 -24.67 0.57 1.31
N LEU A 229 -23.42 0.14 1.12
CA LEU A 229 -22.44 -0.05 2.19
C LEU A 229 -22.11 1.28 2.88
N TYR A 230 -21.87 2.32 2.09
CA TYR A 230 -21.57 3.66 2.60
C TYR A 230 -22.70 4.23 3.46
N ARG A 231 -23.94 4.17 2.97
CA ARG A 231 -25.14 4.62 3.72
C ARG A 231 -25.37 3.85 5.03
N ARG A 232 -24.84 2.63 5.14
CA ARG A 232 -24.92 1.78 6.34
C ARG A 232 -23.70 1.93 7.26
N GLY A 233 -22.85 2.93 7.03
CA GLY A 233 -21.71 3.23 7.89
C GLY A 233 -20.60 2.18 7.85
N VAL A 234 -20.40 1.51 6.72
CA VAL A 234 -19.18 0.71 6.51
C VAL A 234 -18.02 1.68 6.25
N PRO A 235 -16.84 1.51 6.88
CA PRO A 235 -15.68 2.36 6.64
C PRO A 235 -15.32 2.42 5.15
N VAL A 236 -14.96 3.62 4.66
CA VAL A 236 -14.64 3.82 3.24
C VAL A 236 -13.42 2.99 2.84
N SER A 237 -12.43 2.86 3.72
CA SER A 237 -11.27 2.00 3.51
C SER A 237 -11.66 0.53 3.28
N ALA A 238 -12.64 0.03 4.02
CA ALA A 238 -13.18 -1.32 3.88
C ALA A 238 -13.94 -1.51 2.57
N ILE A 239 -14.76 -0.54 2.16
CA ILE A 239 -15.44 -0.58 0.87
C ILE A 239 -14.41 -0.56 -0.27
N GLN A 240 -13.42 0.33 -0.20
CA GLN A 240 -12.41 0.50 -1.25
C GLN A 240 -11.55 -0.75 -1.44
N ARG A 241 -11.07 -1.37 -0.35
CA ARG A 241 -10.21 -2.56 -0.42
C ARG A 241 -10.97 -3.79 -0.94
N SER A 242 -12.22 -4.00 -0.49
CA SER A 242 -13.09 -5.06 -1.03
C SER A 242 -13.46 -4.80 -2.49
N PHE A 243 -13.81 -3.57 -2.85
CA PHE A 243 -14.12 -3.21 -4.23
C PHE A 243 -12.93 -3.48 -5.17
N SER A 244 -11.71 -3.16 -4.73
CA SER A 244 -10.49 -3.40 -5.50
C SER A 244 -10.20 -4.89 -5.74
N LEU A 245 -10.76 -5.79 -4.94
CA LEU A 245 -10.66 -7.24 -5.16
C LEU A 245 -11.83 -7.80 -5.97
N GLY A 246 -12.62 -6.95 -6.61
CA GLY A 246 -13.78 -7.39 -7.40
C GLY A 246 -14.84 -8.08 -6.54
N THR A 247 -14.92 -7.77 -5.24
CA THR A 247 -15.87 -8.40 -4.32
C THR A 247 -17.32 -8.08 -4.66
N PHE A 248 -17.59 -6.91 -5.24
CA PHE A 248 -18.94 -6.42 -5.56
C PHE A 248 -19.22 -6.40 -7.06
N GLY A 249 -20.50 -6.42 -7.41
CA GLY A 249 -20.99 -6.31 -8.78
C GLY A 249 -21.58 -7.61 -9.31
N VAL A 250 -22.08 -7.54 -10.54
CA VAL A 250 -22.75 -8.69 -11.17
C VAL A 250 -21.76 -9.83 -11.40
N GLY A 251 -22.08 -11.04 -10.96
CA GLY A 251 -21.14 -12.15 -10.78
C GLY A 251 -20.18 -12.37 -11.96
N ARG A 252 -20.73 -12.53 -13.18
CA ARG A 252 -19.94 -12.75 -14.41
C ARG A 252 -19.10 -11.55 -14.86
N ARG A 253 -19.35 -10.35 -14.31
CA ARG A 253 -18.70 -9.08 -14.66
C ARG A 253 -17.70 -8.60 -13.59
N ARG A 254 -17.54 -9.34 -12.49
CA ARG A 254 -16.56 -8.99 -11.44
C ARG A 254 -15.13 -9.05 -11.97
N ARG A 255 -14.36 -8.02 -11.64
CA ARG A 255 -12.94 -7.87 -12.03
C ARG A 255 -12.16 -7.23 -10.89
N LEU A 256 -10.87 -7.57 -10.79
CA LEU A 256 -9.88 -6.89 -9.95
C LEU A 256 -9.51 -5.49 -10.50
#